data_AF-A0A0R0M5F0-F1
#
_entry.id   AF-A0A0R0M5F0-F1
#
_cell.length_a   1.000
_cell.length_b   1.000
_cell.length_c   1.000
_cell.angle_alpha   90.00
_cell.angle_beta   90.00
_cell.angle_gamma   90.00
#
_symmetry.space_group_name_H-M   'P 1'
#
loop_
_entity.id
_entity.type
_entity.pdbx_description
1 polymer ?
#
loop_
_entity_poly.entity_id
_entity_poly.type
_entity_poly.pdbx_seq_one_letter_code
_entity_poly.pdbx_strand_id
1 'polypeptide(L)' 'MRDPLLLLKSFLSEKVTVFTRDSETPFLIGNLLAFDEHFNLILYEKEIIMIKGEMIVYVGQE' A
#
# COMPACT_ATOMS: atom_id res chain seq x y z
N MET A 1 12.13 -15.58 -7.27
CA MET A 1 11.04 -14.62 -7.01
C MET A 1 11.45 -13.84 -5.76
N ARG A 2 11.43 -12.50 -5.76
CA ARG A 2 11.64 -11.75 -4.50
C ARG A 2 10.40 -11.91 -3.63
N ASP A 3 10.59 -12.07 -2.33
CA ASP A 3 9.50 -12.09 -1.35
C ASP A 3 8.74 -10.75 -1.41
N PRO A 4 7.42 -10.74 -1.66
CA PRO A 4 6.62 -9.52 -1.68
C PRO A 4 6.70 -8.69 -0.39
N LEU A 5 6.84 -9.33 0.78
CA LEU A 5 6.99 -8.60 2.05
C LEU A 5 8.33 -7.89 2.14
N LEU A 6 9.41 -8.50 1.61
CA LEU A 6 10.71 -7.83 1.51
C LEU A 6 10.67 -6.65 0.54
N LEU A 7 9.91 -6.76 -0.55
CA LEU A 7 9.69 -5.66 -1.48
C LEU A 7 8.92 -4.50 -0.81
N LEU A 8 7.81 -4.79 -0.12
CA LEU A 8 7.06 -3.77 0.63
C LEU A 8 7.90 -3.11 1.73
N LYS A 9 8.78 -3.88 2.39
CA LYS A 9 9.73 -3.32 3.35
C LYS A 9 10.64 -2.27 2.73
N SER A 10 11.02 -2.44 1.46
CA SER A 10 11.83 -1.45 0.74
C SER A 10 11.07 -0.18 0.38
N PHE A 11 9.73 -0.18 0.48
CA PHE A 11 8.88 1.00 0.25
C PHE A 11 8.53 1.77 1.53
N LEU A 12 8.98 1.34 2.71
CA LEU A 12 8.69 2.06 3.96
C LEU A 12 9.22 3.50 3.91
N SER A 13 8.38 4.45 4.31
CA SER A 13 8.57 5.90 4.23
C SER A 13 8.68 6.49 2.81
N GLU A 14 8.50 5.66 1.78
CA GLU A 14 8.47 6.09 0.39
C GLU A 14 7.03 6.29 -0.10
N LYS A 15 6.89 7.16 -1.09
CA LYS A 15 5.62 7.36 -1.79
C LYS A 15 5.30 6.14 -2.66
N VAL A 16 4.11 5.58 -2.50
CA VAL A 16 3.61 4.43 -3.26
C VAL A 16 2.24 4.72 -3.87
N THR A 17 1.94 4.03 -4.96
CA THR A 17 0.62 3.93 -5.57
C THR A 17 0.03 2.56 -5.25
N VAL A 18 -1.21 2.56 -4.73
CA VAL A 18 -1.96 1.36 -4.36
C VAL A 18 -3.24 1.30 -5.19
N PHE A 19 -3.43 0.22 -5.94
CA PHE A 19 -4.72 -0.04 -6.60
C PHE A 19 -5.56 -0.99 -5.73
N THR A 20 -6.84 -0.67 -5.61
CA THR A 20 -7.77 -1.46 -4.81
C THR A 20 -8.89 -2.07 -5.66
N ARG A 21 -9.61 -3.03 -5.09
CA ARG A 21 -10.83 -3.63 -5.67
C ARG A 21 -12.06 -2.74 -5.54
N ASP A 22 -11.97 -1.64 -4.79
CA ASP A 22 -13.08 -0.71 -4.60
C ASP A 22 -13.30 0.10 -5.88
N SER A 23 -14.53 0.08 -6.40
CA SER A 23 -14.92 0.83 -7.59
C SER A 23 -15.03 2.33 -7.34
N GLU A 24 -15.29 2.76 -6.10
CA GLU A 24 -15.39 4.18 -5.74
C GLU A 24 -14.01 4.79 -5.52
N THR A 25 -13.10 4.03 -4.90
CA THR A 25 -11.72 4.46 -4.64
C THR A 25 -10.70 3.48 -5.27
N PRO A 26 -10.58 3.47 -6.62
CA PRO A 26 -9.81 2.46 -7.33
C PRO A 26 -8.30 2.59 -7.14
N PHE A 27 -7.80 3.77 -6.78
CA PHE A 27 -6.39 3.97 -6.48
C PHE A 27 -6.18 5.01 -5.37
N LEU A 28 -5.09 4.83 -4.62
CA LEU A 28 -4.63 5.70 -3.54
C LEU A 28 -3.14 5.93 -3.70
N ILE A 29 -2.69 7.14 -3.37
CA ILE A 29 -1.27 7.51 -3.42
C ILE A 29 -0.89 8.06 -2.04
N GLY A 30 0.20 7.57 -1.46
CA GLY A 30 0.66 8.07 -0.17
C GLY A 30 1.99 7.46 0.26
N ASN A 31 2.58 8.00 1.32
CA ASN A 31 3.79 7.43 1.91
C ASN A 31 3.44 6.19 2.71
N LEU A 32 4.08 5.05 2.43
CA LEU A 32 3.85 3.81 3.17
C LEU A 32 4.50 3.90 4.55
N LEU A 33 3.69 3.95 5.61
CA LEU A 33 4.19 4.07 6.98
C LEU A 33 4.40 2.71 7.64
N ALA A 34 3.49 1.76 7.41
CA ALA A 34 3.52 0.44 8.00
C ALA A 34 2.74 -0.58 7.16
N PHE A 35 3.07 -1.85 7.35
CA PHE A 35 2.30 -2.98 6.83
C PHE A 35 2.45 -4.21 7.72
N ASP A 36 1.57 -5.20 7.52
CA ASP A 36 1.65 -6.50 8.19
C ASP A 36 1.75 -7.67 7.18
N GLU A 37 1.82 -8.89 7.70
CA GLU A 37 1.89 -10.14 6.92
C GLU A 37 0.65 -10.42 6.06
N HIS A 38 -0.47 -9.75 6.34
CA HIS A 38 -1.69 -9.82 5.55
C HIS A 38 -1.76 -8.73 4.48
N PHE A 39 -0.70 -7.93 4.32
CA PHE A 39 -0.63 -6.79 3.40
C PHE A 39 -1.61 -5.67 3.74
N ASN A 40 -2.07 -5.56 4.99
CA ASN A 40 -2.74 -4.34 5.43
C ASN A 40 -1.73 -3.19 5.37
N LEU A 41 -2.12 -2.04 4.83
CA LEU A 41 -1.23 -0.88 4.67
C LEU A 41 -1.73 0.31 5.48
N ILE A 42 -0.77 1.05 6.03
CA ILE A 42 -0.98 2.40 6.57
C ILE A 42 -0.29 3.39 5.64
N LEU A 43 -1.05 4.28 5.01
CA LEU A 43 -0.54 5.33 4.14
C LEU A 43 -0.72 6.72 4.78
N TYR A 44 0.13 7.67 4.39
CA TYR A 44 -0.06 9.09 4.67
C TYR A 44 0.08 9.94 3.41
N GLU A 45 -0.96 10.71 3.08
CA GLU A 45 -0.94 11.70 1.99
C GLU A 45 -1.28 13.11 2.52
N LYS A 46 -2.34 13.20 3.32
CA LYS A 46 -2.79 14.38 4.10
C LYS A 46 -3.38 13.98 5.44
N GLU A 47 -3.93 12.78 5.48
CA GLU A 47 -4.38 12.07 6.66
C GLU A 47 -3.85 10.62 6.63
N ILE A 48 -4.03 9.92 7.74
CA ILE A 48 -3.67 8.50 7.85
C ILE A 48 -4.80 7.67 7.24
N ILE A 49 -4.45 6.83 6.28
CA ILE A 49 -5.39 5.94 5.58
C ILE A 49 -4.97 4.50 5.87
N MET A 50 -5.93 3.68 6.31
CA MET A 50 -5.73 2.23 6.48
C MET A 50 -6.42 1.48 5.34
N ILE A 51 -5.69 0.61 4.66
CA ILE A 51 -6.20 -0.22 3.56
C ILE A 51 -6.07 -1.69 3.97
N LYS A 52 -7.16 -2.44 3.89
CA LYS A 52 -7.13 -3.88 4.13
C LYS A 52 -6.45 -4.61 2.98
N GLY A 53 -5.56 -5.56 3.28
CA GLY A 53 -4.80 -6.29 2.26
C GLY A 53 -5.68 -7.04 1.25
N GLU A 54 -6.85 -7.55 1.68
CA GLU A 54 -7.81 -8.23 0.78
C GLU A 54 -8.39 -7.33 -0.31
N MET A 55 -8.34 -6.00 -0.11
CA MET A 55 -8.78 -5.00 -1.07
C MET A 55 -7.68 -4.64 -2.05
N ILE A 56 -6.42 -4.97 -1.79
CA ILE A 56 -5.28 -4.52 -2.59
C ILE A 56 -5.09 -5.45 -3.79
N VAL A 57 -4.90 -4.84 -4.95
CA VAL A 57 -4.59 -5.54 -6.22
C VAL A 57 -3.14 -5.30 -6.60
N TYR A 58 -2.60 -4.11 -6.31
CA TYR A 58 -1.25 -3.72 -6.67
C TYR A 58 -0.69 -2.69 -5.68
N VAL A 59 0.61 -2.78 -5.42
CA VAL A 59 1.40 -1.75 -4.73
C VAL A 59 2.70 -1.56 -5.50
N GLY A 60 3.08 -0.32 -5.77
CA GLY A 60 4.34 -0.01 -6.42
C GLY A 60 4.70 1.47 -6.35
N GLN A 61 5.79 1.82 -7.01
CA GLN A 61 6.26 3.19 -7.20
C GLN A 61 6.20 3.48 -8.69
N GLU A 62 5.71 4.66 -9.09
CA GLU A 62 5.97 5.20 -10.43
C GLU A 62 7.35 5.85 -10.48
#